data_AF-X0VJD3-F1
#
_entry.id   AF-X0VJD3-F1
#
_cell.length_a   1.000
_cell.length_b   1.000
_cell.length_c   1.000
_cell.angle_alpha   90.00
_cell.angle_beta   90.00
_cell.angle_gamma   90.00
#
_symmetry.space_group_name_H-M   'P 1'
#
loop_
_entity.id
_entity.type
_entity.pdbx_description
1 polymer ?
#
loop_
_entity_poly.entity_id
_entity_poly.type
_entity_poly.pdbx_seq_one_letter_code
_entity_poly.pdbx_strand_id
1 'polypeptide(L)'
;MSRLSRLAHNGILVDGIPRFWDLSGSVGSRLREMDTGRIFLDFHTGYGSLPLGYNHPKMLERCSKWDVGVLANKVANSDIYTEEFLQFTEKFRETAMPKGFEHLFLIDGGALAVDNAIKSCLDFKTGGSLDDSFCAPFEIVHLEC
;
A
#
# COMPACT_ATOMS: atom_id res chain seq x y z
N MET A 1 21.60 1.03 27.10
CA MET A 1 20.52 0.23 26.47
C MET A 1 20.81 0.07 24.99
N SER A 2 20.67 -1.14 24.42
CA SER A 2 20.72 -1.34 22.97
C SER A 2 19.50 -0.71 22.28
N ARG A 3 19.57 -0.44 20.97
CA ARG A 3 18.42 0.10 20.23
C ARG A 3 17.19 -0.82 20.30
N LEU A 4 17.38 -2.15 20.30
CA LEU A 4 16.28 -3.12 20.47
C LEU A 4 15.64 -3.02 21.86
N SER A 5 16.43 -2.90 22.92
CA SER A 5 15.90 -2.76 24.28
C SER A 5 15.09 -1.47 24.47
N ARG A 6 15.40 -0.41 23.70
CA ARG A 6 14.61 0.82 23.69
C ARG A 6 13.25 0.63 23.03
N LEU A 7 13.15 -0.18 21.96
CA LEU A 7 11.86 -0.53 21.35
C LEU A 7 10.98 -1.30 22.32
N ALA A 8 11.55 -2.31 23.00
CA ALA A 8 10.84 -3.08 24.02
C ALA A 8 10.36 -2.19 25.18
N HIS A 9 11.22 -1.30 25.68
CA HIS A 9 10.85 -0.32 26.69
C HIS A 9 9.72 0.61 26.23
N ASN A 10 9.65 0.91 24.93
CA ASN A 10 8.59 1.75 24.35
C ASN A 10 7.29 0.97 24.05
N GLY A 11 7.14 -0.26 24.57
CA GLY A 11 5.90 -1.04 24.46
C GLY A 11 5.77 -1.85 23.17
N ILE A 12 6.84 -1.97 22.38
CA ILE A 12 6.84 -2.78 21.15
C ILE A 12 7.37 -4.18 21.47
N LEU A 13 6.63 -5.22 21.08
CA LEU A 13 7.15 -6.59 21.06
C LEU A 13 8.25 -6.70 20.00
N VAL A 14 9.44 -7.16 20.38
CA VAL A 14 10.61 -7.24 19.48
C VAL A 14 10.85 -8.70 19.09
N ASP A 15 10.06 -9.21 18.14
CA ASP A 15 10.13 -10.58 17.61
C ASP A 15 10.55 -10.65 16.12
N GLY A 16 10.70 -9.49 15.47
CA GLY A 16 11.22 -9.40 14.11
C GLY A 16 12.73 -9.67 13.98
N ILE A 17 13.28 -9.44 12.78
CA ILE A 17 14.72 -9.62 12.53
C ILE A 17 15.50 -8.59 13.39
N PRO A 18 16.33 -9.01 14.36
CA PRO A 18 16.86 -8.13 15.42
C PRO A 18 18.06 -7.30 14.94
N ARG A 19 17.86 -6.51 13.89
CA ARG A 19 18.85 -5.63 13.25
C ARG A 19 18.22 -4.27 12.95
N PHE A 20 19.07 -3.26 12.83
CA PHE A 20 18.66 -1.96 12.30
C PHE A 20 19.12 -1.85 10.87
N TRP A 21 18.20 -1.44 10.00
CA TRP A 21 18.41 -1.37 8.57
C TRP A 21 18.61 0.08 8.12
N ASP A 22 19.56 0.29 7.23
CA ASP A 22 19.82 1.57 6.58
C ASP A 22 18.99 1.65 5.29
N LEU A 23 17.78 2.18 5.41
CA LEU A 23 16.90 2.33 4.26
C LEU A 23 17.45 3.31 3.22
N SER A 24 18.12 4.40 3.64
CA SER A 24 18.71 5.37 2.71
C SER A 24 19.86 4.80 1.90
N GLY A 25 20.66 3.91 2.49
CA GLY A 25 21.76 3.21 1.83
C GLY A 25 21.36 1.90 1.12
N SER A 26 20.10 1.48 1.20
CA SER A 26 19.59 0.25 0.54
C SER A 26 19.15 0.54 -0.89
N VAL A 27 19.41 -0.36 -1.84
CA VAL A 27 19.10 -0.13 -3.28
C VAL A 27 18.69 -1.43 -3.97
N GLY A 28 17.57 -1.40 -4.68
CA GLY A 28 16.99 -2.56 -5.36
C GLY A 28 16.70 -3.68 -4.36
N SER A 29 17.09 -4.92 -4.67
CA SER A 29 16.94 -6.07 -3.76
C SER A 29 18.06 -6.18 -2.72
N ARG A 30 18.76 -5.08 -2.39
CA ARG A 30 19.89 -5.10 -1.44
C ARG A 30 19.57 -4.24 -0.23
N LEU A 31 19.47 -4.89 0.93
CA LEU A 31 19.19 -4.28 2.22
C LEU A 31 20.49 -4.14 3.03
N ARG A 32 20.81 -2.91 3.43
CA ARG A 32 22.05 -2.59 4.17
C ARG A 32 21.79 -2.59 5.67
N GLU A 33 22.60 -3.33 6.42
CA GLU A 33 22.60 -3.27 7.90
C GLU A 33 23.32 -2.00 8.37
N MET A 34 22.71 -1.28 9.32
CA MET A 34 23.19 0.01 9.81
C MET A 34 24.52 -0.12 10.59
N ASP A 35 24.67 -1.14 11.44
CA ASP A 35 25.80 -1.24 12.37
C ASP A 35 27.10 -1.72 11.70
N THR A 36 27.00 -2.66 10.77
CA THR A 36 28.17 -3.27 10.12
C THR A 36 28.39 -2.78 8.69
N GLY A 37 27.38 -2.15 8.09
CA GLY A 37 27.35 -1.84 6.66
C GLY A 37 27.22 -3.06 5.75
N ARG A 38 27.04 -4.28 6.29
CA ARG A 38 26.85 -5.50 5.50
C ARG A 38 25.60 -5.40 4.65
N ILE A 39 25.70 -5.94 3.44
CA ILE A 39 24.61 -5.95 2.47
C ILE A 39 24.02 -7.35 2.41
N PHE A 40 22.69 -7.41 2.55
CA PHE A 40 21.90 -8.63 2.45
C PHE A 40 21.08 -8.60 1.16
N LEU A 41 21.02 -9.74 0.47
CA LEU A 41 20.08 -9.92 -0.64
C LEU A 41 18.69 -10.18 -0.05
N ASP A 42 17.73 -9.35 -0.43
CA ASP A 42 16.37 -9.38 0.08
C ASP A 42 15.47 -10.27 -0.80
N PHE A 43 15.07 -11.43 -0.26
CA PHE A 43 14.01 -12.29 -0.80
C PHE A 43 12.70 -12.19 0.01
N HIS A 44 12.65 -11.31 1.00
CA HIS A 44 11.49 -11.06 1.84
C HIS A 44 10.58 -9.99 1.22
N THR A 45 11.15 -8.93 0.63
CA THR A 45 10.41 -7.88 -0.12
C THR A 45 9.25 -7.26 0.67
N GLY A 46 9.41 -7.16 2.00
CA GLY A 46 8.36 -6.65 2.89
C GLY A 46 7.08 -7.48 2.87
N TYR A 47 7.20 -8.81 2.90
CA TYR A 47 6.06 -9.72 2.69
C TYR A 47 5.39 -9.55 1.32
N GLY A 48 6.18 -9.24 0.29
CA GLY A 48 5.71 -9.03 -1.09
C GLY A 48 5.20 -7.61 -1.40
N SER A 49 5.23 -6.68 -0.44
CA SER A 49 4.74 -5.30 -0.60
C SER A 49 5.72 -4.33 -1.25
N LEU A 50 6.97 -4.74 -1.52
CA LEU A 50 8.01 -3.90 -2.14
C LEU A 50 8.33 -4.34 -3.59
N PRO A 51 7.45 -4.09 -4.57
CA PRO A 51 7.59 -4.61 -5.93
C PRO A 51 8.80 -4.04 -6.71
N LEU A 52 9.30 -2.86 -6.33
CA LEU A 52 10.44 -2.20 -6.99
C LEU A 52 11.74 -2.30 -6.18
N GLY A 53 11.71 -2.96 -5.02
CA GLY A 53 12.80 -2.94 -4.04
C GLY A 53 13.04 -1.56 -3.41
N TYR A 54 14.17 -1.41 -2.73
CA TYR A 54 14.53 -0.17 -2.03
C TYR A 54 15.01 0.91 -3.00
N ASN A 55 14.56 2.16 -2.81
CA ASN A 55 15.12 3.35 -3.46
C ASN A 55 15.24 3.27 -5.00
N HIS A 56 14.20 2.76 -5.67
CA HIS A 56 14.20 2.66 -7.13
C HIS A 56 14.48 4.04 -7.77
N PRO A 57 15.49 4.19 -8.66
CA PRO A 57 15.94 5.51 -9.13
C PRO A 57 14.84 6.36 -9.76
N LYS A 58 13.97 5.75 -10.57
CA LYS A 58 12.84 6.47 -11.19
C LYS A 58 11.78 6.90 -10.17
N MET A 59 11.62 6.18 -9.06
CA MET A 59 10.68 6.58 -8.00
C MET A 59 11.25 7.76 -7.23
N LEU A 60 12.53 7.70 -6.85
CA LEU A 60 13.19 8.83 -6.18
C LEU A 60 13.16 10.11 -7.02
N GLU A 61 13.44 10.00 -8.32
CA GLU A 61 13.39 11.15 -9.25
C GLU A 61 11.98 11.77 -9.34
N ARG A 62 10.92 10.93 -9.28
CA ARG A 62 9.53 11.40 -9.29
C ARG A 62 9.15 12.02 -7.95
N CYS A 63 9.45 11.34 -6.85
CA CYS A 63 9.19 11.84 -5.50
C CYS A 63 9.91 13.16 -5.22
N SER A 64 11.13 13.37 -5.73
CA SER A 64 11.85 14.63 -5.57
C SER A 64 11.18 15.84 -6.24
N LYS A 65 10.23 15.60 -7.15
CA LYS A 65 9.48 16.66 -7.85
C LYS A 65 8.11 16.91 -7.21
N TRP A 66 7.71 16.12 -6.22
CA TRP A 66 6.40 16.25 -5.58
C TRP A 66 6.41 17.36 -4.53
N ASP A 67 5.30 18.10 -4.43
CA ASP A 67 5.09 19.08 -3.38
C ASP A 67 4.98 18.40 -2.01
N VAL A 68 5.88 18.75 -1.10
CA VAL A 68 5.90 18.26 0.29
C VAL A 68 4.59 18.63 1.01
N GLY A 69 3.98 19.76 0.68
CA GLY A 69 2.69 20.18 1.21
C GLY A 69 1.58 19.20 0.86
N VAL A 70 1.58 18.63 -0.35
CA VAL A 70 0.62 17.58 -0.75
C VAL A 70 0.85 16.32 0.06
N LEU A 71 2.11 15.85 0.16
CA LEU A 71 2.47 14.63 0.89
C LEU A 71 2.24 14.72 2.41
N ALA A 72 2.18 15.92 2.98
CA ALA A 72 2.00 16.14 4.41
C ALA A 72 0.56 15.90 4.89
N ASN A 73 -0.40 15.73 3.98
CA ASN A 73 -1.83 15.62 4.32
C ASN A 73 -2.36 14.19 4.12
N LYS A 74 -3.15 13.69 5.07
CA LYS A 74 -3.99 12.48 4.91
C LYS A 74 -5.43 12.92 4.71
N VAL A 75 -5.86 12.93 3.45
CA VAL A 75 -7.20 13.37 3.04
C VAL A 75 -8.16 12.18 3.06
N ALA A 76 -9.42 12.43 3.48
CA ALA A 76 -10.49 11.47 3.33
C ALA A 76 -11.00 11.48 1.88
N ASN A 77 -10.38 10.67 1.01
CA ASN A 77 -10.71 10.60 -0.42
C ASN A 77 -12.16 10.17 -0.72
N SER A 78 -12.87 9.63 0.28
CA SER A 78 -14.31 9.38 0.23
C SER A 78 -15.14 10.66 0.10
N ASP A 79 -14.66 11.77 0.66
CA ASP A 79 -15.41 13.02 0.80
C ASP A 79 -14.73 14.20 0.08
N ILE A 80 -13.41 14.13 -0.10
CA ILE A 80 -12.59 15.20 -0.67
C ILE A 80 -11.81 14.64 -1.85
N TYR A 81 -12.11 15.13 -3.05
CA TYR A 81 -11.43 14.72 -4.27
C TYR A 81 -10.25 15.62 -4.57
N THR A 82 -9.13 15.02 -5.01
CA THR A 82 -7.92 15.74 -5.42
C THR A 82 -7.47 15.29 -6.81
N GLU A 83 -6.63 16.11 -7.44
CA GLU A 83 -6.02 15.80 -8.74
C GLU A 83 -5.16 14.53 -8.68
N GLU A 84 -4.44 14.32 -7.58
CA GLU A 84 -3.64 13.12 -7.34
C GLU A 84 -4.50 11.86 -7.27
N PHE A 85 -5.67 11.95 -6.63
CA PHE A 85 -6.62 10.85 -6.58
C PHE A 85 -7.18 10.50 -7.96
N LEU A 86 -7.55 11.52 -8.75
CA LEU A 86 -7.98 11.33 -10.13
C LEU A 86 -6.90 10.63 -10.97
N GLN A 87 -5.68 11.19 -10.98
CA GLN A 87 -4.55 10.65 -11.75
C GLN A 87 -4.21 9.21 -11.35
N PHE A 88 -4.28 8.88 -10.05
CA PHE A 88 -4.11 7.52 -9.58
C PHE A 88 -5.18 6.58 -10.16
N THR A 89 -6.46 6.94 -10.04
CA THR A 89 -7.56 6.08 -10.51
C THR A 89 -7.54 5.88 -12.03
N GLU A 90 -7.21 6.91 -12.81
CA GLU A 90 -7.03 6.81 -14.25
C GLU A 90 -5.88 5.86 -14.61
N LYS A 91 -4.71 6.03 -13.98
CA LYS A 91 -3.55 5.19 -14.25
C LYS A 91 -3.76 3.75 -13.82
N PHE A 92 -4.43 3.54 -12.69
CA PHE A 92 -4.80 2.22 -12.21
C PHE A 92 -5.74 1.52 -13.20
N ARG A 93 -6.78 2.24 -13.66
CA ARG A 93 -7.73 1.71 -14.66
C ARG A 93 -7.02 1.27 -15.95
N GLU A 94 -6.08 2.08 -16.42
CA GLU A 94 -5.31 1.79 -17.65
C GLU A 94 -4.35 0.59 -17.48
N THR A 95 -3.73 0.45 -16.31
CA THR A 95 -2.55 -0.43 -16.14
C THR A 95 -2.84 -1.72 -15.41
N ALA A 96 -3.69 -1.67 -14.39
CA ALA A 96 -3.83 -2.73 -13.39
C ALA A 96 -5.26 -3.29 -13.27
N MET A 97 -6.27 -2.62 -13.83
CA MET A 97 -7.65 -3.12 -13.80
C MET A 97 -7.77 -4.43 -14.59
N PRO A 98 -8.26 -5.52 -13.98
CA PRO A 98 -8.49 -6.76 -14.71
C PRO A 98 -9.60 -6.59 -15.76
N LYS A 99 -9.46 -7.29 -16.90
CA LYS A 99 -10.48 -7.26 -17.96
C LYS A 99 -11.83 -7.76 -17.41
N GLY A 100 -12.89 -7.01 -17.69
CA GLY A 100 -14.24 -7.29 -17.20
C GLY A 100 -14.57 -6.61 -15.89
N PHE A 101 -13.61 -6.03 -15.15
CA PHE A 101 -13.93 -5.31 -13.93
C PHE A 101 -14.20 -3.83 -14.24
N GLU A 102 -15.39 -3.34 -13.91
CA GLU A 102 -15.83 -1.98 -14.23
C GLU A 102 -15.74 -1.01 -13.04
N HIS A 103 -15.81 -1.53 -11.81
CA HIS A 103 -15.86 -0.73 -10.58
C HIS A 103 -14.59 -0.88 -9.73
N LEU A 104 -14.16 0.20 -9.09
CA LEU A 104 -12.98 0.24 -8.23
C LEU A 104 -13.36 0.78 -6.85
N PHE A 105 -13.01 0.05 -5.80
CA PHE A 105 -13.14 0.45 -4.40
C PHE A 105 -11.77 0.39 -3.71
N LEU A 106 -11.40 1.46 -3.03
CA LEU A 106 -10.07 1.67 -2.46
C LEU A 106 -10.15 1.69 -0.93
N ILE A 107 -9.25 0.98 -0.24
CA ILE A 107 -9.24 0.89 1.22
C ILE A 107 -7.85 0.65 1.79
N ASP A 108 -7.59 1.11 3.02
CA ASP A 108 -6.28 0.98 3.70
C ASP A 108 -6.19 -0.38 4.41
N GLY A 109 -5.62 -1.38 3.72
CA GLY A 109 -5.30 -2.71 4.25
C GLY A 109 -5.99 -3.91 3.55
N GLY A 110 -5.20 -4.94 3.22
CA GLY A 110 -5.68 -6.11 2.45
C GLY A 110 -6.79 -6.92 3.14
N ALA A 111 -6.79 -7.03 4.47
CA ALA A 111 -7.86 -7.70 5.20
C ALA A 111 -9.21 -6.97 5.04
N LEU A 112 -9.19 -5.63 5.02
CA LEU A 112 -10.39 -4.82 4.80
C LEU A 112 -10.86 -4.85 3.35
N ALA A 113 -9.94 -4.97 2.39
CA ALA A 113 -10.29 -5.20 0.99
C ALA A 113 -11.08 -6.50 0.81
N VAL A 114 -10.61 -7.60 1.43
CA VAL A 114 -11.32 -8.89 1.44
C VAL A 114 -12.67 -8.78 2.16
N ASP A 115 -12.74 -8.13 3.32
CA ASP A 115 -13.99 -7.92 4.06
C ASP A 115 -15.03 -7.13 3.25
N ASN A 116 -14.60 -6.10 2.50
CA ASN A 116 -15.50 -5.33 1.64
C ASN A 116 -16.03 -6.16 0.46
N ALA A 117 -15.18 -6.97 -0.17
CA ALA A 117 -15.62 -7.90 -1.22
C ALA A 117 -16.66 -8.91 -0.70
N ILE A 118 -16.49 -9.41 0.54
CA ILE A 118 -17.48 -10.29 1.19
C ILE A 118 -18.78 -9.54 1.45
N LYS A 119 -18.72 -8.29 1.92
CA LYS A 119 -19.92 -7.45 2.13
C LYS A 119 -20.69 -7.22 0.84
N SER A 120 -20.01 -6.90 -0.27
CA SER A 120 -20.64 -6.79 -1.58
C SER A 120 -21.31 -8.10 -2.02
N CYS A 121 -20.66 -9.24 -1.79
CA CYS A 121 -21.27 -10.55 -2.07
C CYS A 121 -22.52 -10.83 -1.22
N LEU A 122 -22.48 -10.49 0.06
CA LEU A 122 -23.60 -10.70 0.99
C LEU A 122 -24.78 -9.79 0.64
N ASP A 123 -24.53 -8.51 0.37
CA ASP A 123 -25.55 -7.53 -0.02
C ASP A 123 -26.31 -8.02 -1.26
N PHE A 124 -25.56 -8.37 -2.32
CA PHE A 124 -26.11 -8.97 -3.53
C PHE A 124 -26.94 -10.22 -3.25
N LYS A 125 -26.44 -11.13 -2.40
CA LYS A 125 -27.13 -12.38 -2.08
C LYS A 125 -28.46 -12.15 -1.36
N THR A 126 -28.56 -11.09 -0.55
CA THR A 126 -29.76 -10.76 0.22
C THR A 126 -30.76 -9.85 -0.51
N GLY A 127 -30.43 -9.39 -1.72
CA GLY A 127 -31.23 -8.42 -2.47
C GLY A 127 -31.18 -7.02 -1.85
N GLY A 128 -29.99 -6.63 -1.34
CA GLY A 128 -29.74 -5.37 -0.66
C GLY A 128 -29.92 -4.13 -1.54
N SER A 129 -30.01 -2.97 -0.87
CA SER A 129 -30.49 -1.68 -1.39
C SER A 129 -29.46 -0.83 -2.15
N LEU A 130 -28.35 -1.42 -2.62
CA LEU A 130 -27.48 -0.72 -3.56
C LEU A 130 -28.23 -0.68 -4.90
N ASP A 131 -28.61 0.55 -5.30
CA ASP A 131 -29.33 0.88 -6.54
C ASP A 131 -28.98 -0.09 -7.69
N ASP A 132 -29.97 -0.53 -8.46
CA ASP A 132 -29.82 -1.51 -9.55
C ASP A 132 -28.75 -1.08 -10.58
N SER A 133 -28.34 0.20 -10.58
CA SER A 133 -27.21 0.77 -11.33
C SER A 133 -25.81 0.33 -10.86
N PHE A 134 -25.67 -0.13 -9.61
CA PHE A 134 -24.46 -0.72 -9.02
C PHE A 134 -24.51 -2.26 -8.93
N CYS A 135 -25.68 -2.87 -9.17
CA CYS A 135 -25.90 -4.32 -9.13
C CYS A 135 -25.60 -5.02 -10.47
N ALA A 136 -24.64 -4.53 -11.25
CA ALA A 136 -23.99 -5.32 -12.30
C ALA A 136 -22.91 -6.24 -11.67
N PRO A 137 -22.72 -7.47 -12.18
CA PRO A 137 -22.32 -8.61 -11.36
C PRO A 137 -20.86 -8.55 -10.92
N PHE A 138 -20.57 -8.43 -9.61
CA PHE A 138 -19.31 -8.81 -8.95
C PHE A 138 -17.98 -8.24 -9.50
N GLU A 139 -18.04 -7.32 -10.45
CA GLU A 139 -16.92 -6.81 -11.22
C GLU A 139 -16.30 -5.57 -10.53
N ILE A 140 -16.09 -5.69 -9.21
CA ILE A 140 -15.49 -4.67 -8.36
C ILE A 140 -14.09 -5.11 -7.92
N VAL A 141 -13.09 -4.27 -8.19
CA VAL A 141 -11.77 -4.42 -7.60
C VAL A 141 -11.77 -3.73 -6.24
N HIS A 142 -11.58 -4.50 -5.16
CA HIS A 142 -11.32 -3.99 -3.82
C HIS A 142 -9.81 -4.01 -3.60
N LEU A 143 -9.18 -2.84 -3.66
CA LEU A 143 -7.73 -2.72 -3.63
C LEU A 143 -7.26 -2.09 -2.32
N GLU A 144 -6.24 -2.72 -1.72
CA GLU A 144 -5.41 -2.10 -0.69
C GLU A 144 -4.53 -1.01 -1.32
N CYS A 145 -4.63 0.21 -0.81
CA CYS A 145 -3.86 1.37 -1.26
C CYS A 145 -3.33 2.20 -0.10
#